data_AF-A0A945R5D7-F1
#
_entry.id   AF-A0A945R5D7-F1
#
_cell.length_a   1.000
_cell.length_b   1.000
_cell.length_c   1.000
_cell.angle_alpha   90.00
_cell.angle_beta   90.00
_cell.angle_gamma   90.00
#
_symmetry.space_group_name_H-M   'P 1'
#
loop_
_entity.id
_entity.type
_entity.pdbx_description
1 polymer ?
#
loop_
_entity_poly.entity_id
_entity_poly.type
_entity_poly.pdbx_seq_one_letter_code
_entity_poly.pdbx_strand_id
1 'polypeptide(L)'
;VLLPMGISEYTTSFRAFDLVALRAVLAHNFSASGYAFFIECLEVMHRAGVVITEVPIDFLDRFSGQSKIPKNQIYLSMLALTRLSFNRLKGRG
;
A
#
# COMPACT_ATOMS: atom_id res chain seq x y z
N VAL A 1 -4.88 13.57 -6.96
CA VAL A 1 -4.48 12.18 -6.66
C VAL A 1 -4.60 11.97 -5.15
N LEU A 2 -5.30 10.93 -4.69
CA LEU A 2 -5.65 10.74 -3.27
C LEU A 2 -4.42 10.53 -2.37
N LEU A 3 -3.31 10.04 -2.93
CA LEU A 3 -2.00 9.92 -2.31
C LEU A 3 -0.94 10.40 -3.32
N PRO A 4 -0.47 11.66 -3.27
CA PRO A 4 0.55 12.15 -4.20
C PRO A 4 1.94 11.66 -3.77
N MET A 5 2.19 10.36 -3.86
CA MET A 5 3.52 9.77 -3.60
C MET A 5 4.40 9.71 -4.87
N GLY A 6 3.87 10.16 -6.01
CA GLY A 6 4.60 10.15 -7.28
C GLY A 6 4.73 8.78 -7.95
N ILE A 7 4.02 7.76 -7.44
CA ILE A 7 3.99 6.40 -8.00
C ILE A 7 2.67 6.12 -8.71
N SER A 8 2.69 5.19 -9.65
CA SER A 8 1.54 4.72 -10.43
C SER A 8 0.82 3.53 -9.80
N GLU A 9 1.54 2.66 -9.08
CA GLU A 9 1.03 1.40 -8.52
C GLU A 9 1.08 1.36 -6.98
N TYR A 10 -0.08 1.17 -6.35
CA TYR A 10 -0.23 1.24 -4.88
C TYR A 10 -0.61 -0.11 -4.23
N THR A 11 -0.99 -1.09 -5.04
CA THR A 11 -1.71 -2.30 -4.59
C THR A 11 -0.89 -3.58 -4.71
N THR A 12 0.18 -3.57 -5.51
CA THR A 12 1.09 -4.72 -5.63
C THR A 12 1.77 -5.06 -4.29
N SER A 13 1.87 -6.36 -4.01
CA SER A 13 2.65 -6.87 -2.87
C SER A 13 4.11 -7.11 -3.21
N PHE A 14 4.49 -7.02 -4.50
CA PHE A 14 5.84 -7.32 -4.94
C PHE A 14 6.73 -6.08 -4.82
N ARG A 15 7.52 -6.03 -3.74
CA ARG A 15 8.35 -4.88 -3.37
C ARG A 15 9.67 -5.36 -2.77
N ALA A 16 10.74 -4.62 -3.07
CA ALA A 16 12.02 -4.75 -2.37
C ALA A 16 12.14 -3.63 -1.33
N PHE A 17 12.65 -3.96 -0.15
CA PHE A 17 12.88 -3.00 0.93
C PHE A 17 14.35 -3.03 1.29
N ASP A 18 14.96 -1.85 1.41
CA ASP A 18 16.23 -1.72 2.10
C ASP A 18 16.01 -1.78 3.62
N LEU A 19 17.12 -1.71 4.38
CA LEU A 19 17.05 -1.81 5.83
C LEU A 19 16.27 -0.65 6.47
N VAL A 20 16.35 0.56 5.91
CA VAL A 20 15.70 1.76 6.45
C VAL A 20 14.19 1.67 6.24
N ALA A 21 13.77 1.33 5.03
CA ALA A 21 12.38 1.12 4.67
C ALA A 21 11.75 -0.01 5.49
N LEU A 22 12.46 -1.14 5.63
CA LEU A 22 11.97 -2.27 6.41
C LEU A 22 11.79 -1.92 7.90
N ARG A 23 12.73 -1.18 8.50
CA ARG A 23 12.61 -0.70 9.88
C ARG A 23 11.40 0.22 10.08
N ALA A 24 11.15 1.14 9.13
CA ALA A 24 9.99 2.03 9.19
C ALA A 24 8.67 1.25 9.16
N VAL A 25 8.57 0.25 8.28
CA VAL A 25 7.40 -0.64 8.19
C VAL A 25 7.23 -1.43 9.49
N LEU A 26 8.28 -2.08 10.00
CA LEU A 26 8.20 -2.92 11.21
C LEU A 26 7.91 -2.13 12.50
N ALA A 27 8.26 -0.85 12.55
CA ALA A 27 7.97 0.02 13.68
C ALA A 27 6.50 0.47 13.74
N HIS A 28 5.73 0.28 12.66
CA HIS A 28 4.34 0.72 12.57
C HIS A 28 3.37 -0.40 12.98
N ASN A 29 2.37 -0.05 13.77
CA ASN A 29 1.30 -0.97 14.14
C ASN A 29 0.17 -0.92 13.09
N PHE A 30 0.15 -1.89 12.19
CA PHE A 30 -0.81 -1.95 11.09
C PHE A 30 -2.22 -2.25 11.57
N SER A 31 -3.19 -1.53 11.02
CA SER A 31 -4.61 -1.77 11.29
C SER A 31 -5.38 -2.29 10.07
N ALA A 32 -4.79 -2.17 8.87
CA ALA A 32 -5.37 -2.62 7.63
C ALA A 32 -5.03 -4.10 7.33
N SER A 33 -5.93 -4.79 6.63
CA SER A 33 -5.76 -6.18 6.21
C SER A 33 -5.93 -6.38 4.70
N GLY A 34 -5.31 -7.44 4.17
CA GLY A 34 -5.22 -7.75 2.73
C GLY A 34 -4.75 -6.55 1.90
N TYR A 35 -5.37 -6.21 0.77
CA TYR A 35 -4.82 -5.15 -0.12
C TYR A 35 -4.67 -3.76 0.55
N ALA A 36 -5.51 -3.47 1.53
CA ALA A 36 -5.42 -2.24 2.30
C ALA A 36 -4.09 -2.13 3.09
N PHE A 37 -3.52 -3.27 3.52
CA PHE A 37 -2.22 -3.32 4.19
C PHE A 37 -1.11 -2.78 3.28
N PHE A 38 -1.09 -3.15 1.99
CA PHE A 38 -0.06 -2.68 1.06
C PHE A 38 -0.11 -1.17 0.84
N ILE A 39 -1.30 -0.59 0.88
CA ILE A 39 -1.50 0.87 0.80
C ILE A 39 -1.00 1.53 2.09
N GLU A 40 -1.32 0.96 3.26
CA GLU A 40 -0.84 1.46 4.56
C GLU A 40 0.69 1.41 4.65
N CYS A 41 1.35 0.36 4.15
CA CYS A 41 2.82 0.28 4.11
C CYS A 41 3.45 1.43 3.28
N LEU A 42 2.86 1.76 2.13
CA LEU A 42 3.35 2.88 1.30
C LEU A 42 3.21 4.21 2.02
N GLU A 43 2.08 4.43 2.70
CA GLU A 43 1.85 5.64 3.49
C GLU A 43 2.86 5.75 4.65
N VAL A 44 3.18 4.63 5.32
CA VAL A 44 4.19 4.59 6.39
C VAL A 44 5.57 4.97 5.85
N MET A 45 6.01 4.34 4.75
CA MET A 45 7.31 4.64 4.13
C MET A 45 7.40 6.09 3.65
N HIS A 46 6.34 6.58 3.01
CA HIS A 46 6.26 7.97 2.54
C HIS A 46 6.35 8.95 3.72
N ARG A 47 5.64 8.69 4.82
CA ARG A 47 5.73 9.52 6.04
C ARG A 47 7.09 9.46 6.71
N ALA A 48 7.79 8.33 6.62
CA ALA A 48 9.15 8.17 7.11
C ALA A 48 10.21 8.83 6.19
N GLY A 49 9.80 9.45 5.08
CA GLY A 49 10.71 10.11 4.14
C GLY A 49 11.56 9.14 3.31
N VAL A 50 11.15 7.87 3.22
CA VAL A 50 11.81 6.87 2.39
C VAL A 50 11.58 7.21 0.91
N VAL A 51 12.65 7.13 0.12
CA VAL A 51 12.57 7.31 -1.33
C VAL A 51 11.93 6.06 -1.94
N ILE A 52 10.85 6.24 -2.71
CA ILE A 52 10.10 5.15 -3.36
C ILE A 52 10.27 5.30 -4.87
N THR A 53 10.65 4.21 -5.55
CA THR A 53 10.81 4.15 -7.01
C THR A 53 10.10 2.95 -7.59
N GLU A 54 9.62 3.06 -8.83
CA GLU A 54 8.96 1.97 -9.54
C GLU A 54 9.91 1.34 -10.56
N VAL A 55 9.92 0.01 -10.62
CA VAL A 55 10.63 -0.77 -11.64
C VAL A 55 9.56 -1.50 -12.47
N PRO A 56 9.45 -1.22 -13.79
CA PRO A 56 8.49 -1.90 -14.64
C PRO A 56 8.73 -3.42 -14.67
N ILE A 57 7.66 -4.19 -14.54
CA ILE A 57 7.70 -5.66 -14.57
C ILE A 57 6.52 -6.16 -15.42
N ASP A 58 6.79 -7.09 -16.32
CA ASP A 58 5.77 -7.83 -17.05
C ASP A 58 5.26 -8.99 -16.19
N PHE A 59 4.07 -8.84 -15.61
CA PHE A 59 3.42 -9.93 -14.87
C PHE A 59 2.80 -10.93 -15.85
N LEU A 60 3.34 -12.15 -15.87
CA LEU A 60 2.75 -13.25 -16.64
C LEU A 60 1.46 -13.73 -15.97
N ASP A 61 0.41 -13.90 -16.78
CA ASP A 61 -0.85 -14.44 -16.32
C ASP A 61 -0.71 -15.88 -15.81
N ARG A 62 -1.43 -16.19 -14.72
CA ARG A 62 -1.52 -17.56 -14.24
C ARG A 62 -2.44 -18.36 -15.15
N PHE A 63 -1.91 -19.37 -15.82
CA PHE A 63 -2.67 -20.25 -16.71
C PHE A 63 -3.56 -21.27 -15.96
N SER A 64 -3.43 -21.41 -14.64
CA SER A 64 -4.23 -22.35 -13.84
C SER A 64 -4.51 -21.86 -12.40
N GLY A 65 -5.71 -22.16 -11.91
CA GLY A 65 -6.18 -21.88 -10.54
C GLY A 65 -7.31 -20.83 -10.46
N GLN A 66 -8.31 -21.06 -9.59
CA GLN A 66 -9.34 -20.05 -9.31
C GLN A 66 -8.76 -18.88 -8.51
N SER A 67 -9.27 -17.67 -8.77
CA SER A 67 -8.87 -16.47 -8.02
C SER A 67 -9.14 -16.67 -6.52
N LYS A 68 -8.07 -16.56 -5.71
CA LYS A 68 -8.13 -16.65 -4.25
C LYS A 68 -8.51 -15.33 -3.58
N ILE A 69 -8.80 -14.28 -4.37
CA ILE A 69 -9.13 -12.94 -3.85
C ILE A 69 -10.63 -12.91 -3.58
N PRO A 70 -11.06 -12.81 -2.32
CA PRO A 70 -12.47 -12.72 -2.00
C PRO A 70 -13.01 -11.34 -2.38
N LYS A 71 -14.21 -11.27 -2.97
CA LYS A 71 -14.80 -10.02 -3.51
C LYS A 71 -14.99 -8.92 -2.45
N ASN A 72 -15.12 -9.31 -1.18
CA ASN A 72 -15.22 -8.39 -0.04
C ASN A 72 -13.94 -7.54 0.16
N GLN A 73 -12.79 -7.99 -0.35
CA GLN A 73 -11.50 -7.31 -0.21
C GLN A 73 -11.50 -5.94 -0.88
N ILE A 74 -12.29 -5.76 -1.94
CA ILE A 74 -12.45 -4.48 -2.66
C ILE A 74 -13.08 -3.44 -1.71
N TYR A 75 -14.17 -3.81 -1.03
CA TYR A 75 -14.86 -2.92 -0.10
C TYR A 75 -13.99 -2.53 1.10
N LEU A 76 -13.26 -3.51 1.67
CA LEU A 76 -12.31 -3.25 2.75
C LEU A 76 -11.20 -2.26 2.32
N SER A 77 -10.69 -2.42 1.10
CA SER A 77 -9.65 -1.54 0.55
C SER A 77 -10.17 -0.12 0.31
N MET A 78 -11.40 0.04 -0.17
CA MET A 78 -12.04 1.35 -0.30
C MET A 78 -12.23 2.04 1.07
N LEU A 79 -12.67 1.31 2.10
CA LEU A 79 -12.83 1.86 3.46
C LEU A 79 -11.50 2.28 4.09
N ALA A 80 -10.43 1.52 3.86
CA ALA A 80 -9.10 1.90 4.34
C ALA A 80 -8.60 3.17 3.68
N LEU A 81 -8.79 3.30 2.36
CA LEU A 81 -8.41 4.50 1.60
C LEU A 81 -9.13 5.77 2.10
N THR A 82 -10.44 5.68 2.37
CA THR A 82 -11.20 6.82 2.89
C THR A 82 -10.71 7.21 4.29
N ARG A 83 -10.50 6.24 5.19
CA ARG A 83 -9.96 6.49 6.54
C ARG A 83 -8.58 7.15 6.50
N LEU A 84 -7.67 6.67 5.66
CA LEU A 84 -6.32 7.24 5.51
C LEU A 84 -6.38 8.68 4.99
N SER A 85 -7.27 8.96 4.02
CA SER A 85 -7.50 10.31 3.49
C SER A 85 -8.01 11.28 4.57
N PHE A 86 -8.99 10.86 5.37
CA PHE A 86 -9.52 11.67 6.48
C PHE A 86 -8.46 11.96 7.56
N ASN A 87 -7.63 10.96 7.92
CA ASN A 87 -6.54 11.16 8.88
C ASN A 87 -5.47 12.13 8.36
N ARG A 88 -5.16 12.12 7.05
CA ARG A 88 -4.26 13.11 6.42
C ARG A 88 -4.82 14.53 6.46
N LEU A 89 -6.14 14.68 6.30
CA LEU A 89 -6.81 15.98 6.37
C LEU A 89 -6.86 16.51 7.81
N LYS A 90 -7.10 15.64 8.80
CA LYS A 90 -7.19 16.02 10.21
C LYS A 90 -5.84 16.32 10.86
N GLY A 91 -4.74 15.77 10.36
CA GLY A 91 -3.38 16.03 10.84
C GLY A 91 -2.69 17.27 10.25
N ARG A 92 -3.39 18.08 9.43
CA ARG A 92 -2.91 19.36 8.88
C ARG A 92 -3.52 20.58 9.59
N GLY A 93 -4.19 20.38 10.72
CA GLY A 93 -4.70 21.41 11.62
C GLY A 93 -3.96 21.42 12.95
#